data_AF-A0AAV6C360-F1
#
_entry.id   AF-A0AAV6C360-F1
#
_cell.length_a   1.000
_cell.length_b   1.000
_cell.length_c   1.000
_cell.angle_alpha   90.00
_cell.angle_beta   90.00
_cell.angle_gamma   90.00
#
_symmetry.space_group_name_H-M   'P 1'
#
loop_
_entity.id
_entity.type
_entity.pdbx_description
1 polymer ?
#
loop_
_entity_poly.entity_id
_entity_poly.type
_entity_poly.pdbx_seq_one_letter_code
_entity_poly.pdbx_strand_id
1 'polypeptide(L)'
;MATPQQKTHTQLGRAAIQIFAANDRMNQILIEHLDPLAWRAKPPGKVRSIAAIFTHMHNVRCKWIRLTAPHLKVPRQLHHAHCTRRQARAGLAESAARCAEMLAEALGGSAGRVEKFLRDGWARPWPVGVEMLCYMISHEAHHRGQVSMLAHQLGFRLPINVTSGIWNWEKLWKECGAPGGPGLLEE
;
A
#
# COMPACT_ATOMS: atom_id res chain seq x y z
N MET A 1 30.30 8.37 14.19
CA MET A 1 29.53 9.23 13.26
C MET A 1 29.13 8.38 12.06
N ALA A 2 27.87 8.45 11.60
CA ALA A 2 27.43 7.73 10.39
C ALA A 2 28.06 8.31 9.12
N THR A 3 28.43 7.46 8.17
CA THR A 3 28.99 7.90 6.88
C THR A 3 27.94 8.64 6.04
N PRO A 4 28.32 9.50 5.07
CA PRO A 4 27.37 10.16 4.18
C PRO A 4 26.43 9.18 3.48
N GLN A 5 26.96 8.04 3.03
CA GLN A 5 26.18 6.96 2.42
C GLN A 5 25.15 6.39 3.41
N GLN A 6 25.54 6.10 4.65
CA GLN A 6 24.64 5.60 5.67
C GLN A 6 23.52 6.61 6.01
N LYS A 7 23.83 7.91 6.06
CA LYS A 7 22.83 8.98 6.23
C LYS A 7 21.83 9.01 5.07
N THR A 8 22.31 8.91 3.82
CA THR A 8 21.42 8.89 2.64
C THR A 8 20.49 7.68 2.62
N HIS A 9 20.98 6.50 2.99
CA HIS A 9 20.13 5.31 3.09
C HIS A 9 19.07 5.48 4.18
N THR A 10 19.43 5.94 5.38
CA THR A 10 18.46 6.16 6.45
C THR A 10 17.40 7.21 6.07
N GLN A 11 17.78 8.28 5.36
CA GLN A 11 16.83 9.24 4.80
C GLN A 11 15.87 8.62 3.77
N LEU A 12 16.39 7.80 2.86
CA LEU A 12 15.58 7.07 1.88
C LEU A 12 14.62 6.08 2.55
N GLY A 13 15.07 5.35 3.55
CA GLY A 13 14.24 4.43 4.32
C GLY A 13 13.07 5.14 5.02
N ARG A 14 13.34 6.27 5.70
CA ARG A 14 12.28 7.10 6.29
C ARG A 14 11.28 7.59 5.24
N ALA A 15 11.76 8.09 4.10
CA ALA A 15 10.90 8.55 3.01
C ALA A 15 10.05 7.40 2.45
N ALA A 16 10.62 6.22 2.24
CA ALA A 16 9.91 5.05 1.70
C ALA A 16 8.74 4.61 2.60
N ILE A 17 8.95 4.59 3.92
CA ILE A 17 7.90 4.29 4.91
C ILE A 17 6.75 5.29 4.79
N GLN A 18 7.08 6.60 4.74
CA GLN A 18 6.08 7.66 4.65
C GLN A 18 5.31 7.64 3.33
N ILE A 19 6.00 7.41 2.21
CA ILE A 19 5.37 7.27 0.89
C ILE A 19 4.40 6.08 0.90
N PHE A 20 4.80 4.95 1.48
CA PHE A 20 3.94 3.78 1.53
C PHE A 20 2.74 3.99 2.46
N ALA A 21 2.91 4.69 3.59
CA ALA A 21 1.83 5.08 4.48
C ALA A 21 0.81 6.00 3.78
N ALA A 22 1.27 7.02 3.05
CA ALA A 22 0.40 7.88 2.26
C ALA A 22 -0.35 7.10 1.17
N ASN A 23 0.32 6.17 0.51
CA ASN A 23 -0.31 5.27 -0.47
C ASN A 23 -1.39 4.37 0.17
N ASP A 24 -1.17 3.82 1.38
CA ASP A 24 -2.23 3.11 2.10
C ASP A 24 -3.38 4.05 2.46
N ARG A 25 -3.08 5.26 2.94
CA ARG A 25 -4.11 6.24 3.29
C ARG A 25 -5.02 6.57 2.11
N MET A 26 -4.47 6.70 0.90
CA MET A 26 -5.27 6.87 -0.33
C MET A 26 -6.25 5.70 -0.54
N ASN A 27 -5.82 4.46 -0.29
CA ASN A 27 -6.69 3.29 -0.38
C ASN A 27 -7.78 3.32 0.71
N GLN A 28 -7.43 3.71 1.95
CA GLN A 28 -8.38 3.84 3.05
C GLN A 28 -9.47 4.87 2.76
N ILE A 29 -9.10 6.04 2.21
CA ILE A 29 -10.02 7.09 1.78
C ILE A 29 -11.05 6.54 0.78
N LEU A 30 -10.61 5.74 -0.20
CA LEU A 30 -11.55 5.15 -1.13
C LEU A 30 -12.54 4.21 -0.44
N ILE A 31 -12.08 3.33 0.46
CA ILE A 31 -12.99 2.41 1.16
C ILE A 31 -13.97 3.15 2.07
N GLU A 32 -13.53 4.23 2.71
CA GLU A 32 -14.34 5.08 3.59
C GLU A 32 -15.48 5.77 2.85
N HIS A 33 -15.23 6.22 1.62
CA HIS A 33 -16.18 7.02 0.84
C HIS A 33 -16.92 6.25 -0.26
N LEU A 34 -16.60 4.98 -0.48
CA LEU A 34 -17.36 4.12 -1.36
C LEU A 34 -18.77 3.88 -0.82
N ASP A 35 -19.75 4.01 -1.71
CA ASP A 35 -21.13 3.60 -1.42
C ASP A 35 -21.14 2.14 -0.91
N PRO A 36 -21.83 1.84 0.20
CA PRO A 36 -21.94 0.47 0.72
C PRO A 36 -22.38 -0.56 -0.31
N LEU A 37 -23.28 -0.19 -1.23
CA LEU A 37 -23.81 -1.06 -2.27
C LEU A 37 -22.76 -1.35 -3.36
N ALA A 38 -21.87 -0.40 -3.64
CA ALA A 38 -20.77 -0.58 -4.60
C ALA A 38 -19.83 -1.73 -4.20
N TRP A 39 -19.66 -1.97 -2.89
CA TRP A 39 -18.72 -2.96 -2.36
C TRP A 39 -18.94 -4.37 -2.92
N ARG A 40 -20.21 -4.78 -3.04
CA ARG A 40 -20.61 -6.10 -3.55
C ARG A 40 -21.29 -6.06 -4.92
N ALA A 41 -21.37 -4.88 -5.53
CA ALA A 41 -21.93 -4.75 -6.86
C ALA A 41 -21.16 -5.64 -7.85
N LYS A 42 -21.91 -6.34 -8.69
CA LYS A 42 -21.35 -7.28 -9.66
C LYS A 42 -21.00 -6.51 -10.94
N PRO A 43 -19.72 -6.42 -11.31
CA PRO A 43 -19.34 -5.86 -12.58
C PRO A 43 -19.82 -6.76 -13.73
N PRO A 44 -20.15 -6.21 -14.91
CA PRO A 44 -20.39 -7.02 -16.10
C PRO A 44 -19.10 -7.76 -16.50
N GLY A 45 -19.24 -8.97 -17.03
CA GLY A 45 -18.13 -9.81 -17.46
C GLY A 45 -17.40 -10.53 -16.31
N LYS A 46 -16.21 -11.08 -16.61
CA LYS A 46 -15.41 -11.89 -15.66
C LYS A 46 -14.32 -11.06 -14.97
N VAL A 47 -14.68 -9.87 -14.47
CA VAL A 47 -13.73 -8.99 -13.76
C VAL A 47 -13.96 -9.03 -12.24
N ARG A 48 -12.94 -8.65 -11.47
CA ARG A 48 -13.03 -8.62 -10.00
C ARG A 48 -14.02 -7.55 -9.53
N SER A 49 -14.80 -7.87 -8.49
CA SER A 49 -15.56 -6.87 -7.75
C SER A 49 -14.65 -5.93 -6.97
N ILE A 50 -15.17 -4.79 -6.51
CA ILE A 50 -14.43 -3.85 -5.65
C ILE A 50 -13.89 -4.54 -4.40
N ALA A 51 -14.72 -5.34 -3.71
CA ALA A 51 -14.28 -6.13 -2.57
C ALA A 51 -13.12 -7.09 -2.92
N ALA A 52 -13.18 -7.75 -4.07
CA ALA A 52 -12.14 -8.66 -4.51
C ALA A 52 -10.84 -7.93 -4.89
N ILE A 53 -10.91 -6.70 -5.41
CA ILE A 53 -9.73 -5.87 -5.69
C ILE A 53 -9.01 -5.47 -4.40
N PHE A 54 -9.72 -4.94 -3.40
CA PHE A 54 -9.10 -4.60 -2.11
C PHE A 54 -8.56 -5.83 -1.37
N THR A 55 -9.29 -6.95 -1.42
CA THR A 55 -8.81 -8.22 -0.88
C THR A 55 -7.53 -8.67 -1.58
N HIS A 56 -7.46 -8.52 -2.91
CA HIS A 56 -6.27 -8.86 -3.69
C HIS A 56 -5.07 -8.01 -3.26
N MET A 57 -5.22 -6.70 -3.12
CA MET A 57 -4.14 -5.81 -2.65
C MET A 57 -3.60 -6.25 -1.29
N HIS A 58 -4.48 -6.47 -0.31
CA HIS A 58 -4.07 -6.97 1.01
C HIS A 58 -3.34 -8.32 0.92
N ASN A 59 -3.90 -9.29 0.18
CA ASN A 59 -3.32 -10.63 0.09
C ASN A 59 -1.97 -10.63 -0.63
N VAL A 60 -1.76 -9.71 -1.58
CA VAL A 60 -0.48 -9.48 -2.24
C VAL A 60 0.54 -8.89 -1.26
N ARG A 61 0.17 -7.94 -0.40
CA ARG A 61 1.05 -7.47 0.69
C ARG A 61 1.46 -8.61 1.61
N CYS A 62 0.52 -9.46 2.03
CA CYS A 62 0.84 -10.66 2.82
C CYS A 62 1.81 -11.60 2.09
N LYS A 63 1.67 -11.74 0.76
CA LYS A 63 2.60 -12.52 -0.06
C LYS A 63 4.00 -11.89 -0.05
N TRP A 64 4.11 -10.58 -0.27
CA TRP A 64 5.39 -9.86 -0.22
C TRP A 64 6.08 -10.07 1.12
N ILE A 65 5.37 -9.83 2.25
CA ILE A 65 5.92 -10.02 3.60
C ILE A 65 6.41 -11.45 3.78
N ARG A 66 5.57 -12.45 3.47
CA ARG A 66 5.92 -13.87 3.63
C ARG A 66 7.17 -14.27 2.84
N LEU A 67 7.34 -13.75 1.62
CA LEU A 67 8.45 -14.15 0.75
C LEU A 67 9.72 -13.31 0.92
N THR A 68 9.59 -12.07 1.41
CA THR A 68 10.67 -11.08 1.48
C THR A 68 11.18 -10.85 2.89
N ALA A 69 10.30 -10.93 3.88
CA ALA A 69 10.60 -10.73 5.30
C ALA A 69 9.87 -11.79 6.15
N PRO A 70 10.17 -13.10 5.97
CA PRO A 70 9.44 -14.20 6.59
C PRO A 70 9.51 -14.20 8.13
N HIS A 71 10.48 -13.49 8.70
CA HIS A 71 10.61 -13.29 10.15
C HIS A 71 9.61 -12.28 10.72
N LEU A 72 8.97 -11.46 9.88
CA LEU A 72 7.87 -10.59 10.31
C LEU A 72 6.57 -11.40 10.38
N LYS A 73 5.68 -10.99 11.30
CA LYS A 73 4.35 -11.58 11.40
C LYS A 73 3.57 -11.34 10.10
N VAL A 74 3.25 -12.41 9.38
CA VAL A 74 2.43 -12.35 8.17
C VAL A 74 0.95 -12.17 8.56
N PRO A 75 0.27 -11.10 8.11
CA PRO A 75 -1.16 -10.93 8.38
C PRO A 75 -2.00 -12.03 7.74
N ARG A 76 -3.14 -12.34 8.36
CA ARG A 76 -4.07 -13.35 7.82
C ARG A 76 -4.72 -12.84 6.54
N GLN A 77 -4.60 -13.61 5.46
CA GLN A 77 -5.25 -13.30 4.19
C GLN A 77 -6.79 -13.28 4.32
N LEU A 78 -7.42 -12.44 3.50
CA LEU A 78 -8.86 -12.27 3.43
C LEU A 78 -9.46 -13.10 2.28
N HIS A 79 -10.68 -13.59 2.46
CA HIS A 79 -11.43 -14.28 1.42
C HIS A 79 -12.16 -13.29 0.51
N HIS A 80 -11.79 -13.26 -0.77
CA HIS A 80 -12.27 -12.28 -1.74
C HIS A 80 -13.80 -12.27 -1.95
N ALA A 81 -14.47 -13.42 -1.77
CA ALA A 81 -15.92 -13.53 -1.97
C ALA A 81 -16.75 -12.99 -0.80
N HIS A 82 -16.18 -12.91 0.42
CA HIS A 82 -16.94 -12.63 1.65
C HIS A 82 -16.39 -11.46 2.46
N CYS A 83 -15.28 -10.86 2.02
CA CYS A 83 -14.66 -9.75 2.73
C CYS A 83 -15.62 -8.56 2.86
N THR A 84 -15.83 -8.10 4.09
CA THR A 84 -16.54 -6.85 4.39
C THR A 84 -15.61 -5.65 4.24
N ARG A 85 -16.18 -4.44 4.09
CA ARG A 85 -15.41 -3.18 4.11
C ARG A 85 -14.56 -3.05 5.37
N ARG A 86 -15.12 -3.36 6.54
CA ARG A 86 -14.41 -3.30 7.82
C ARG A 86 -13.21 -4.25 7.86
N GLN A 87 -13.40 -5.49 7.38
CA GLN A 87 -12.29 -6.46 7.28
C GLN A 87 -11.21 -6.01 6.31
N ALA A 88 -11.59 -5.45 5.15
CA ALA A 88 -10.63 -4.93 4.18
C ALA A 88 -9.81 -3.76 4.75
N ARG A 89 -10.45 -2.78 5.41
CA ARG A 89 -9.76 -1.65 6.05
C ARG A 89 -8.78 -2.14 7.12
N ALA A 90 -9.24 -3.03 8.01
CA ALA A 90 -8.41 -3.58 9.07
C ALA A 90 -7.23 -4.39 8.52
N GLY A 91 -7.47 -5.27 7.54
CA GLY A 91 -6.40 -6.06 6.91
C GLY A 91 -5.40 -5.18 6.16
N LEU A 92 -5.87 -4.17 5.42
CA LEU A 92 -4.99 -3.21 4.76
C LEU A 92 -4.13 -2.46 5.78
N ALA A 93 -4.70 -1.94 6.86
CA ALA A 93 -3.95 -1.25 7.90
C ALA A 93 -2.89 -2.18 8.56
N GLU A 94 -3.28 -3.42 8.90
CA GLU A 94 -2.35 -4.40 9.48
C GLU A 94 -1.20 -4.73 8.51
N SER A 95 -1.53 -5.01 7.24
CA SER A 95 -0.52 -5.28 6.21
C SER A 95 0.31 -4.07 5.83
N ALA A 96 -0.22 -2.85 5.93
CA ALA A 96 0.53 -1.62 5.71
C ALA A 96 1.62 -1.46 6.78
N ALA A 97 1.28 -1.69 8.05
CA ALA A 97 2.25 -1.65 9.14
C ALA A 97 3.38 -2.67 8.94
N ARG A 98 3.06 -3.90 8.51
CA ARG A 98 4.09 -4.92 8.23
C ARG A 98 4.93 -4.57 7.00
N CYS A 99 4.34 -3.99 5.95
CA CYS A 99 5.09 -3.49 4.80
C CYS A 99 6.01 -2.32 5.15
N ALA A 100 5.60 -1.44 6.07
CA ALA A 100 6.44 -0.36 6.58
C ALA A 100 7.66 -0.92 7.35
N GLU A 101 7.47 -1.92 8.22
CA GLU A 101 8.58 -2.62 8.88
C GLU A 101 9.53 -3.28 7.87
N MET A 102 8.99 -3.96 6.86
CA MET A 102 9.77 -4.56 5.79
C MET A 102 10.56 -3.52 4.98
N LEU A 103 9.97 -2.37 4.65
CA LEU A 103 10.65 -1.26 3.97
C LEU A 103 11.73 -0.62 4.85
N ALA A 104 11.49 -0.51 6.17
CA ALA A 104 12.47 -0.03 7.12
C ALA A 104 13.71 -0.93 7.18
N GLU A 105 13.51 -2.25 7.23
CA GLU A 105 14.62 -3.21 7.18
C GLU A 105 15.31 -3.21 5.82
N ALA A 106 14.58 -3.09 4.71
CA ALA A 106 15.14 -3.11 3.37
C ALA A 106 15.95 -1.84 3.01
N LEU A 107 15.57 -0.68 3.54
CA LEU A 107 16.08 0.63 3.10
C LEU A 107 16.71 1.47 4.23
N GLY A 108 16.73 1.00 5.48
CA GLY A 108 17.14 1.78 6.66
C GLY A 108 18.64 2.09 6.82
N GLY A 109 19.52 1.50 6.00
CA GLY A 109 20.95 1.85 5.93
C GLY A 109 21.89 1.13 6.91
N SER A 110 21.39 0.32 7.85
CA SER A 110 22.18 -0.72 8.53
C SER A 110 21.93 -2.09 7.88
N ALA A 111 22.68 -3.14 8.26
CA ALA A 111 22.54 -4.50 7.75
C ALA A 111 21.16 -5.11 8.08
N GLY A 112 20.12 -4.60 7.43
CA GLY A 112 18.76 -5.08 7.56
C GLY A 112 18.63 -6.49 7.03
N ARG A 113 17.69 -7.26 7.59
CA ARG A 113 17.53 -8.69 7.27
C ARG A 113 16.92 -8.94 5.90
N VAL A 114 16.48 -7.88 5.22
CA VAL A 114 15.78 -7.94 3.94
C VAL A 114 16.71 -7.48 2.83
N GLU A 115 17.29 -8.43 2.10
CA GLU A 115 18.26 -8.14 1.03
C GLU A 115 17.66 -8.28 -0.38
N LYS A 116 16.61 -9.10 -0.52
CA LYS A 116 15.97 -9.43 -1.80
C LYS A 116 14.47 -9.30 -1.70
N PHE A 117 13.85 -8.68 -2.70
CA PHE A 117 12.42 -8.55 -2.80
C PHE A 117 11.83 -9.59 -3.77
N LEU A 118 10.93 -10.43 -3.26
CA LEU A 118 10.21 -11.45 -4.02
C LEU A 118 8.75 -11.05 -4.20
N ARG A 119 8.38 -10.74 -5.45
CA ARG A 119 7.03 -10.29 -5.81
C ARG A 119 6.03 -11.44 -5.91
N ASP A 120 6.51 -12.60 -6.36
CA ASP A 120 5.76 -13.86 -6.43
C ASP A 120 6.70 -15.06 -6.32
N GLY A 121 6.15 -16.27 -6.09
CA GLY A 121 6.93 -17.50 -5.90
C GLY A 121 7.70 -17.97 -7.14
N TRP A 122 7.27 -17.56 -8.33
CA TRP A 122 7.96 -17.83 -9.60
C TRP A 122 8.83 -16.66 -10.08
N ALA A 123 8.77 -15.50 -9.42
CA ALA A 123 9.48 -14.32 -9.85
C ALA A 123 10.98 -14.43 -9.50
N ARG A 124 11.85 -13.97 -10.41
CA ARG A 124 13.28 -13.82 -10.10
C ARG A 124 13.46 -12.82 -8.95
N PRO A 125 14.21 -13.15 -7.88
CA PRO A 125 14.53 -12.20 -6.81
C PRO A 125 15.24 -10.96 -7.33
N TRP A 126 14.86 -9.78 -6.85
CA TRP A 126 15.59 -8.52 -7.09
C TRP A 126 16.31 -8.10 -5.81
N PRO A 127 17.48 -7.46 -5.89
CA PRO A 127 18.00 -6.69 -4.75
C PRO A 127 16.95 -5.69 -4.24
N VAL A 128 16.92 -5.45 -2.94
CA VAL A 128 16.06 -4.40 -2.37
C VAL A 128 16.60 -3.01 -2.75
N GLY A 129 15.68 -2.06 -2.96
CA GLY A 129 16.01 -0.74 -3.49
C GLY A 129 14.77 0.08 -3.80
N VAL A 130 14.95 1.22 -4.46
CA VAL A 130 13.84 2.11 -4.85
C VAL A 130 12.86 1.38 -5.78
N GLU A 131 13.34 0.44 -6.59
CA GLU A 131 12.57 -0.41 -7.49
C GLU A 131 11.57 -1.32 -6.76
N MET A 132 11.86 -1.67 -5.50
CA MET A 132 10.90 -2.37 -4.64
C MET A 132 9.74 -1.45 -4.29
N LEU A 133 10.04 -0.25 -3.79
CA LEU A 133 9.03 0.74 -3.42
C LEU A 133 8.16 1.12 -4.63
N CYS A 134 8.79 1.42 -5.77
CA CYS A 134 8.08 1.76 -7.01
C CYS A 134 7.12 0.65 -7.42
N TYR A 135 7.55 -0.62 -7.41
CA TYR A 135 6.67 -1.73 -7.75
C TYR A 135 5.46 -1.83 -6.81
N MET A 136 5.71 -1.73 -5.49
CA MET A 136 4.64 -1.81 -4.49
C MET A 136 3.58 -0.72 -4.70
N ILE A 137 4.02 0.52 -4.94
CA ILE A 137 3.11 1.66 -5.20
C ILE A 137 2.41 1.49 -6.55
N SER A 138 3.11 1.11 -7.62
CA SER A 138 2.51 0.93 -8.95
C SER A 138 1.42 -0.14 -8.94
N HIS A 139 1.64 -1.25 -8.23
CA HIS A 139 0.63 -2.29 -8.06
C HIS A 139 -0.65 -1.75 -7.40
N GLU A 140 -0.51 -0.98 -6.33
CA GLU A 140 -1.66 -0.44 -5.62
C GLU A 140 -2.34 0.70 -6.37
N ALA A 141 -1.58 1.58 -7.02
CA ALA A 141 -2.12 2.62 -7.88
C ALA A 141 -2.92 2.03 -9.06
N HIS A 142 -2.42 0.95 -9.67
CA HIS A 142 -3.14 0.22 -10.72
C HIS A 142 -4.52 -0.27 -10.24
N HIS A 143 -4.56 -0.95 -9.09
CA HIS A 143 -5.81 -1.48 -8.55
C HIS A 143 -6.74 -0.40 -7.99
N ARG A 144 -6.19 0.69 -7.43
CA ARG A 144 -6.94 1.88 -7.03
C ARG A 144 -7.61 2.54 -8.24
N GLY A 145 -6.93 2.63 -9.37
CA GLY A 145 -7.52 3.08 -10.63
C GLY A 145 -8.69 2.19 -11.09
N GLN A 146 -8.53 0.86 -11.01
CA GLN A 146 -9.62 -0.08 -11.30
C GLN A 146 -10.83 0.11 -10.39
N VAL A 147 -10.63 0.33 -9.08
CA VAL A 147 -11.71 0.60 -8.13
C VAL A 147 -12.46 1.87 -8.51
N SER A 148 -11.74 2.97 -8.74
CA SER A 148 -12.36 4.26 -9.10
C SER A 148 -13.16 4.18 -10.41
N MET A 149 -12.59 3.54 -11.43
CA MET A 149 -13.26 3.33 -12.71
C MET A 149 -14.49 2.44 -12.56
N LEU A 150 -14.37 1.33 -11.83
CA LEU A 150 -15.46 0.38 -11.69
C LEU A 150 -16.62 0.95 -10.86
N ALA A 151 -16.32 1.68 -9.78
CA ALA A 151 -17.33 2.38 -9.00
C ALA A 151 -18.12 3.36 -9.89
N HIS A 152 -17.43 4.12 -10.75
CA HIS A 152 -18.07 5.01 -11.70
C HIS A 152 -18.96 4.28 -12.72
N GLN A 153 -18.45 3.21 -13.34
CA GLN A 153 -19.19 2.42 -14.35
C GLN A 153 -20.45 1.75 -13.77
N LEU A 154 -20.45 1.43 -12.48
CA LEU A 154 -21.57 0.84 -11.77
C LEU A 154 -22.58 1.86 -11.23
N GLY A 155 -22.41 3.16 -11.52
CA GLY A 155 -23.28 4.22 -11.04
C GLY A 155 -22.99 4.70 -9.61
N PHE A 156 -21.92 4.22 -8.98
CA PHE A 156 -21.49 4.58 -7.62
C PHE A 156 -20.28 5.51 -7.64
N ARG A 157 -20.36 6.59 -8.42
CA ARG A 157 -19.24 7.51 -8.60
C ARG A 157 -18.77 8.08 -7.26
N LEU A 158 -17.47 8.00 -7.00
CA LEU A 158 -16.86 8.65 -5.84
C LEU A 158 -17.00 10.18 -5.93
N PRO A 159 -17.28 10.87 -4.81
CA PRO A 159 -17.34 12.33 -4.78
C PRO A 159 -16.04 12.98 -5.27
N ILE A 160 -16.15 14.14 -5.93
CA ILE A 160 -14.98 14.84 -6.52
C ILE A 160 -13.92 15.21 -5.48
N ASN A 161 -14.34 15.61 -4.28
CA ASN A 161 -13.43 15.91 -3.16
C ASN A 161 -12.65 14.68 -2.70
N VAL A 162 -13.17 13.47 -2.90
CA VAL A 162 -12.47 12.20 -2.62
C VAL A 162 -11.48 11.90 -3.74
N THR A 163 -11.90 11.95 -5.01
CA THR A 163 -11.03 11.64 -6.15
C THR A 163 -9.90 12.65 -6.34
N SER A 164 -10.12 13.92 -5.99
CA SER A 164 -9.06 14.94 -5.96
C SER A 164 -8.26 14.87 -4.66
N GLY A 165 -8.89 14.50 -3.55
CA GLY A 165 -8.26 14.41 -2.22
C GLY A 165 -7.12 13.38 -2.16
N ILE A 166 -7.21 12.27 -2.89
CA ILE A 166 -6.13 11.28 -2.99
C ILE A 166 -4.86 11.80 -3.71
N TRP A 167 -4.92 13.00 -4.30
CA TRP A 167 -3.77 13.69 -4.92
C TRP A 167 -3.22 14.83 -4.06
N ASN A 168 -3.83 15.14 -2.91
CA ASN A 168 -3.32 16.15 -1.99
C ASN A 168 -2.25 15.54 -1.07
N TRP A 169 -1.01 15.49 -1.54
CA TRP A 169 0.09 14.81 -0.84
C TRP A 169 0.46 15.52 0.47
N GLU A 170 0.42 16.85 0.52
CA GLU A 170 0.69 17.61 1.74
C GLU A 170 -0.27 17.24 2.86
N LYS A 171 -1.56 17.09 2.54
CA LYS A 171 -2.58 16.65 3.50
C LYS A 171 -2.36 15.19 3.91
N LEU A 172 -2.12 14.31 2.95
CA LEU A 172 -1.93 12.88 3.22
C LEU A 172 -0.70 12.62 4.10
N TRP A 173 0.39 13.36 3.89
CA TRP A 173 1.58 13.32 4.75
C TRP A 173 1.28 13.70 6.19
N LYS A 174 0.56 14.81 6.39
CA LYS A 174 0.13 15.27 7.71
C LYS A 174 -0.73 14.22 8.42
N GLU A 175 -1.68 13.63 7.71
CA GLU A 175 -2.53 12.55 8.25
C GLU A 175 -1.73 11.29 8.63
N CYS A 176 -0.58 11.06 7.99
CA CYS A 176 0.32 9.94 8.28
C CYS A 176 1.39 10.28 9.33
N GLY A 177 1.30 11.44 10.00
CA GLY A 177 2.22 11.84 11.07
C GLY A 177 3.54 12.44 10.58
N ALA A 178 3.60 12.95 9.35
CA ALA A 178 4.74 13.68 8.81
C ALA A 178 4.33 15.14 8.47
N PRO A 179 4.24 16.04 9.48
CA PRO A 179 3.64 17.37 9.32
C PRO A 179 4.42 18.29 8.37
N GLY A 180 5.72 18.05 8.20
CA GLY A 180 6.58 18.77 7.26
C GLY A 180 6.21 18.54 5.78
N GLY A 181 5.53 17.44 5.45
CA GLY A 181 5.21 17.11 4.06
C GLY A 181 6.35 16.44 3.29
N PRO A 182 6.17 16.16 1.98
CA PRO A 182 7.18 15.52 1.15
C PRO A 182 8.50 16.32 1.11
N GLY A 183 9.63 15.64 1.25
CA GLY A 183 10.97 16.26 1.18
C GLY A 183 11.42 16.96 2.47
N LEU A 184 10.52 17.21 3.41
CA LEU A 184 10.83 17.78 4.73
C LEU A 184 10.78 16.65 5.76
N LEU A 185 11.92 16.04 6.03
CA LEU A 185 12.05 15.09 7.13
C LEU A 185 12.21 15.88 8.43
N GLU A 186 11.46 15.52 9.46
CA GLU A 186 11.74 16.01 10.82
C GLU A 186 13.21 15.70 11.16
N GLU A 187 13.92 16.74 11.61
CA GLU A 187 15.31 16.66 12.07
C GLU A 187 15.45 15.75 13.29
#